data_AF-A0A925DUF0-F1
#
_entry.id   AF-A0A925DUF0-F1
#
_cell.length_a   1.000
_cell.length_b   1.000
_cell.length_c   1.000
_cell.angle_alpha   90.00
_cell.angle_beta   90.00
_cell.angle_gamma   90.00
#
_symmetry.space_group_name_H-M   'P 1'
#
loop_
_entity.id
_entity.type
_entity.pdbx_description
1 polymer ?
#
loop_
_entity_poly.entity_id
_entity_poly.type
_entity_poly.pdbx_seq_one_letter_code
_entity_poly.pdbx_strand_id
1 'polypeptide(L)'
;MKNISAFVLAFLVSATCFAQLQKLNTGLMKVVKDESNFPNVYTVLVKGDCGKMFAAQKNYGVKINYVYGNIASVTGSLANLVFLSNTSMVTRMELQENQKLQALNDTMRKKNYINPIQSGQAPLAQAYDGKNVIMGLIDSGIDFNAPDFLDSLGRSRILYIWDQNYPVAANTPQPFNYGQEWDSVAFNANTCPHTDMAYSGHGTHTAGIAAATGGAGGRFRGVAPKADIIMVGLDFNSYGPTIADAANYIFRKADSLGRPCVINASVGDYYGSHDGKDLQTQIIDSMLLAKPGRLFVAAAGNYSYYPFHVGYTLSTDTNFTWISNNQPQINFQFYADAAGFSTAKYSIGVNDPNNLTYEGNIGFKNFNYALGVVTTDSIYYGGNRIGMVNIFADTAMGVYTLDMLITPDSLSYAWRFEATGNTRVDGWNFDFLDAASAPPVGSYPSVIYNKAADTLMTMVSGPQ
;
A
#
# COMPACT_ATOMS: atom_id res chain seq x y z
N MET A 1 25.21 -2.62 -79.93
CA MET A 1 24.01 -3.39 -79.55
C MET A 1 23.96 -3.51 -78.03
N LYS A 2 22.88 -3.00 -77.41
CA LYS A 2 22.21 -3.42 -76.15
C LYS A 2 23.09 -3.76 -74.92
N ASN A 3 23.07 -2.92 -73.87
CA ASN A 3 22.20 -2.98 -72.65
C ASN A 3 22.86 -3.75 -71.49
N ILE A 4 23.29 -3.09 -70.41
CA ILE A 4 22.57 -2.77 -69.14
C ILE A 4 22.79 -3.84 -68.05
N SER A 5 23.55 -3.41 -67.03
CA SER A 5 23.38 -3.59 -65.57
C SER A 5 23.26 -5.00 -64.96
N ALA A 6 24.21 -5.34 -64.09
CA ALA A 6 24.01 -5.48 -62.64
C ALA A 6 25.28 -6.09 -62.00
N PHE A 7 25.47 -5.84 -60.70
CA PHE A 7 26.55 -6.34 -59.84
C PHE A 7 27.91 -5.67 -60.03
N VAL A 8 28.15 -4.60 -59.26
CA VAL A 8 29.03 -4.61 -58.07
C VAL A 8 28.89 -3.20 -57.46
N LEU A 9 28.06 -3.06 -56.43
CA LEU A 9 28.19 -1.96 -55.48
C LEU A 9 28.49 -2.59 -54.12
N ALA A 10 29.74 -3.06 -54.00
CA ALA A 10 30.37 -3.24 -52.71
C ALA A 10 30.43 -1.86 -52.05
N PHE A 11 29.46 -1.56 -51.18
CA PHE A 11 29.56 -0.39 -50.33
C PHE A 11 30.62 -0.72 -49.27
N LEU A 12 31.82 -0.16 -49.48
CA LEU A 12 32.85 -0.05 -48.48
C LEU A 12 32.24 0.50 -47.19
N VAL A 13 32.12 -0.33 -46.17
CA VAL A 13 32.18 0.14 -44.78
C VAL A 13 33.63 0.54 -44.56
N SER A 14 33.94 1.77 -44.97
CA SER A 14 35.26 2.37 -44.79
C SER A 14 35.57 2.50 -43.29
N ALA A 15 36.85 2.35 -42.96
CA ALA A 15 37.41 2.34 -41.61
C ALA A 15 37.20 3.63 -40.78
N THR A 16 36.35 4.56 -41.22
CA THR A 16 35.98 5.79 -40.52
C THR A 16 34.73 5.65 -39.63
N CYS A 17 33.99 4.53 -39.72
CA CYS A 17 32.80 4.30 -38.86
C CYS A 17 33.13 3.75 -37.45
N PHE A 18 34.39 3.34 -37.20
CA PHE A 18 34.81 2.79 -35.90
C PHE A 18 35.08 3.86 -34.82
N ALA A 19 35.11 5.15 -35.17
CA ALA A 19 35.47 6.22 -34.24
C ALA A 19 34.33 6.67 -33.30
N GLN A 20 33.07 6.30 -33.54
CA GLN A 20 31.91 6.88 -32.81
C GLN A 20 31.05 5.86 -32.04
N LEU A 21 31.47 4.60 -31.98
CA LEU A 21 30.84 3.57 -31.17
C LEU A 21 31.06 3.75 -29.65
N GLN A 22 31.79 4.78 -29.23
CA GLN A 22 32.11 5.07 -27.81
C GLN A 22 30.88 5.34 -26.93
N LYS A 23 29.76 5.75 -27.52
CA LYS A 23 28.54 6.08 -26.77
C LYS A 23 27.67 4.85 -26.50
N LEU A 24 27.92 3.73 -27.18
CA LEU A 24 27.12 2.52 -27.05
C LEU A 24 27.66 1.68 -25.89
N ASN A 25 26.77 1.13 -25.07
CA ASN A 25 27.19 0.14 -24.09
C ASN A 25 27.63 -1.17 -24.77
N THR A 26 28.30 -2.02 -24.02
CA THR A 26 28.78 -3.32 -24.51
C THR A 26 27.69 -4.17 -25.15
N GLY A 27 26.43 -4.01 -24.71
CA GLY A 27 25.35 -4.82 -25.23
C GLY A 27 24.91 -4.43 -26.63
N LEU A 28 24.70 -3.13 -26.84
CA LEU A 28 24.39 -2.65 -28.18
C LEU A 28 25.59 -2.83 -29.12
N MET A 29 26.81 -2.75 -28.60
CA MET A 29 28.03 -3.04 -29.36
C MET A 29 28.13 -4.48 -29.87
N LYS A 30 27.65 -5.46 -29.11
CA LYS A 30 27.61 -6.86 -29.57
C LYS A 30 26.62 -7.01 -30.71
N VAL A 31 25.42 -6.44 -30.56
CA VAL A 31 24.39 -6.42 -31.60
C VAL A 31 24.88 -5.73 -32.87
N VAL A 32 25.64 -4.63 -32.77
CA VAL A 32 26.24 -3.96 -33.95
C VAL A 32 27.30 -4.83 -34.63
N LYS A 33 28.00 -5.69 -33.88
CA LYS A 33 29.09 -6.54 -34.41
C LYS A 33 28.63 -7.92 -34.86
N ASP A 34 27.51 -8.39 -34.36
CA ASP A 34 26.94 -9.70 -34.62
C ASP A 34 25.56 -9.53 -35.26
N GLU A 35 25.54 -9.50 -36.59
CA GLU A 35 24.32 -9.39 -37.40
C GLU A 35 23.49 -10.69 -37.39
N SER A 36 23.95 -11.76 -36.71
CA SER A 36 23.27 -13.05 -36.71
C SER A 36 22.27 -13.18 -35.55
N ASN A 37 20.97 -13.13 -35.89
CA ASN A 37 19.82 -13.51 -35.04
C ASN A 37 19.46 -12.63 -33.82
N PHE A 38 19.49 -11.30 -33.96
CA PHE A 38 18.80 -10.39 -33.02
C PHE A 38 17.70 -9.58 -33.72
N PRO A 39 16.64 -9.13 -33.00
CA PRO A 39 15.50 -8.44 -33.63
C PRO A 39 15.93 -7.20 -34.42
N ASN A 40 15.23 -6.87 -35.52
CA ASN A 40 15.57 -5.70 -36.34
C ASN A 40 15.30 -4.35 -35.64
N VAL A 41 14.57 -4.36 -34.52
CA VAL A 41 14.14 -3.18 -33.77
C VAL A 41 14.51 -3.38 -32.30
N TYR A 42 15.13 -2.36 -31.70
CA TYR A 42 15.52 -2.36 -30.29
C TYR A 42 14.86 -1.20 -29.57
N THR A 43 14.61 -1.40 -28.28
CA THR A 43 14.34 -0.31 -27.35
C THR A 43 15.56 -0.13 -26.46
N VAL A 44 16.11 1.08 -26.45
CA VAL A 44 17.34 1.43 -25.73
C VAL A 44 17.10 2.65 -24.85
N LEU A 45 17.92 2.79 -23.81
CA LEU A 45 17.99 4.03 -23.04
C LEU A 45 19.02 4.95 -23.67
N VAL A 46 18.64 6.20 -23.94
CA VAL A 46 19.49 7.19 -24.59
C VAL A 46 19.64 8.40 -23.68
N LYS A 47 20.85 8.63 -23.18
CA LYS A 47 21.18 9.81 -22.38
C LYS A 47 21.63 10.95 -23.30
N GLY A 48 21.04 12.13 -23.16
CA GLY A 48 21.35 13.26 -24.03
C GLY A 48 20.39 14.45 -23.94
N ASP A 49 20.46 15.33 -24.93
CA ASP A 49 19.52 16.43 -25.13
C ASP A 49 18.19 15.88 -25.65
N CYS A 50 17.33 15.47 -24.73
CA CYS A 50 16.06 14.81 -25.03
C CYS A 50 15.08 15.71 -25.78
N GLY A 51 15.15 17.03 -25.58
CA GLY A 51 14.36 18.00 -26.33
C GLY A 51 14.71 17.98 -27.83
N LYS A 52 16.01 18.03 -28.15
CA LYS A 52 16.45 17.92 -29.55
C LYS A 52 16.21 16.54 -30.15
N MET A 53 16.42 15.46 -29.38
CA MET A 53 16.11 14.10 -29.85
C MET A 53 14.62 13.94 -30.18
N PHE A 54 13.73 14.45 -29.34
CA PHE A 54 12.29 14.40 -29.57
C PHE A 54 11.87 15.20 -30.81
N ALA A 55 12.42 16.42 -30.98
CA ALA A 55 12.17 17.25 -32.14
C ALA A 55 12.64 16.59 -33.45
N ALA A 56 13.75 15.83 -33.39
CA ALA A 56 14.33 15.20 -34.57
C ALA A 56 13.93 13.73 -34.78
N GLN A 57 13.10 13.13 -33.92
CA GLN A 57 12.86 11.67 -33.90
C GLN A 57 12.39 11.09 -35.24
N LYS A 58 11.54 11.83 -35.97
CA LYS A 58 11.10 11.45 -37.33
C LYS A 58 12.26 11.44 -38.33
N ASN A 59 13.17 12.42 -38.24
CA ASN A 59 14.33 12.54 -39.12
C ASN A 59 15.33 11.40 -38.92
N TYR A 60 15.41 10.86 -37.70
CA TYR A 60 16.27 9.73 -37.37
C TYR A 60 15.54 8.38 -37.46
N GLY A 61 14.25 8.35 -37.84
CA GLY A 61 13.47 7.12 -37.94
C GLY A 61 13.36 6.35 -36.61
N VAL A 62 13.34 7.07 -35.49
CA VAL A 62 13.18 6.51 -34.14
C VAL A 62 11.89 7.02 -33.50
N LYS A 63 11.40 6.28 -32.51
CA LYS A 63 10.28 6.67 -31.65
C LYS A 63 10.81 6.93 -30.24
N ILE A 64 10.54 8.11 -29.69
CA ILE A 64 10.74 8.37 -28.26
C ILE A 64 9.50 7.87 -27.51
N ASN A 65 9.66 6.87 -26.64
CA ASN A 65 8.55 6.32 -25.86
C ASN A 65 8.22 7.20 -24.65
N TYR A 66 9.25 7.63 -23.93
CA TYR A 66 9.15 8.56 -22.81
C TYR A 66 10.50 9.21 -22.53
N VAL A 67 10.49 10.31 -21.77
CA VAL A 67 11.68 11.04 -21.31
C VAL A 67 11.57 11.24 -19.80
N TYR A 68 12.67 11.00 -19.09
CA TYR A 68 12.81 11.37 -17.68
C TYR A 68 14.17 12.04 -17.47
N GLY A 69 14.14 13.33 -17.11
CA GLY A 69 15.35 14.15 -17.04
C GLY A 69 16.08 14.20 -18.39
N ASN A 70 17.35 13.77 -18.41
CA ASN A 70 18.18 13.72 -19.62
C ASN A 70 18.31 12.30 -20.21
N ILE A 71 17.38 11.39 -19.92
CA ILE A 71 17.34 10.03 -20.45
C ILE A 71 16.00 9.80 -21.16
N ALA A 72 16.06 9.28 -22.38
CA ALA A 72 14.90 8.88 -23.17
C ALA A 72 14.87 7.36 -23.37
N SER A 73 13.68 6.75 -23.33
CA SER A 73 13.46 5.43 -23.92
C SER A 73 13.20 5.60 -25.41
N VAL A 74 14.02 4.97 -26.25
CA VAL A 74 13.99 5.15 -27.70
C VAL A 74 13.89 3.80 -28.39
N THR A 75 12.89 3.66 -29.24
CA THR A 75 12.70 2.47 -30.09
C THR A 75 13.07 2.79 -31.54
N GLY A 76 13.87 1.95 -32.18
CA GLY A 76 14.24 2.14 -33.59
C GLY A 76 14.95 0.92 -34.15
N SER A 77 15.14 0.91 -35.47
CA SER A 77 16.01 -0.09 -36.09
C SER A 77 17.45 0.08 -35.62
N LEU A 78 18.25 -0.98 -35.65
CA LEU A 78 19.67 -0.90 -35.26
C LEU A 78 20.40 0.22 -36.02
N ALA A 79 20.17 0.31 -37.32
CA ALA A 79 20.75 1.35 -38.18
C ALA A 79 20.35 2.76 -37.72
N ASN A 80 19.07 2.97 -37.40
CA ASN A 80 18.55 4.26 -36.94
C ASN A 80 19.10 4.63 -35.56
N LEU A 81 19.25 3.66 -34.67
CA LEU A 81 19.85 3.86 -33.34
C LEU A 81 21.34 4.18 -33.42
N VAL A 82 22.09 3.48 -34.26
CA VAL A 82 23.50 3.80 -34.53
C VAL A 82 23.62 5.20 -35.15
N PHE A 83 22.76 5.53 -36.12
CA PHE A 83 22.74 6.86 -36.73
C PHE A 83 22.43 7.98 -35.73
N LEU A 84 21.44 7.76 -34.85
CA LEU A 84 21.12 8.69 -33.76
C LEU A 84 22.28 8.84 -32.78
N SER A 85 23.00 7.76 -32.47
CA SER A 85 24.12 7.78 -31.52
C SER A 85 25.28 8.70 -31.97
N ASN A 86 25.47 8.86 -33.28
CA ASN A 86 26.52 9.70 -33.85
C ASN A 86 26.26 11.21 -33.71
N THR A 87 25.07 11.61 -33.27
CA THR A 87 24.71 13.01 -33.07
C THR A 87 25.32 13.58 -31.79
N SER A 88 25.59 14.89 -31.75
CA SER A 88 25.99 15.58 -30.50
C SER A 88 24.88 15.59 -29.43
N MET A 89 23.65 15.27 -29.81
CA MET A 89 22.50 15.18 -28.92
C MET A 89 22.56 13.93 -28.03
N VAL A 90 23.22 12.86 -28.47
CA VAL A 90 23.41 11.63 -27.68
C VAL A 90 24.77 11.65 -27.00
N THR A 91 24.77 11.35 -25.70
CA THR A 91 25.98 11.18 -24.88
C THR A 91 26.23 9.72 -24.51
N ARG A 92 25.17 8.91 -24.36
CA ARG A 92 25.26 7.46 -24.10
C ARG A 92 24.00 6.75 -24.58
N MET A 93 24.13 5.51 -25.06
CA MET A 93 23.04 4.65 -25.50
C MET A 93 23.25 3.24 -24.95
N GLU A 94 22.22 2.69 -24.31
CA GLU A 94 22.30 1.40 -23.64
C GLU A 94 21.21 0.44 -24.08
N LEU A 95 21.64 -0.74 -24.53
CA LEU A 95 20.79 -1.91 -24.67
C LEU A 95 20.98 -2.82 -23.45
N GLN A 96 19.87 -3.19 -22.81
CA GLN A 96 19.85 -4.17 -21.72
C GLN A 96 19.77 -5.59 -22.29
N GLU A 97 20.88 -6.09 -22.82
CA GLU A 97 20.91 -7.33 -23.63
C GLU A 97 20.86 -8.64 -22.82
N ASN A 98 21.07 -8.60 -21.50
CA ASN A 98 21.28 -9.80 -20.68
C ASN A 98 20.67 -9.67 -19.28
N GLN A 99 19.48 -9.06 -19.18
CA GLN A 99 18.77 -8.99 -17.90
C GLN A 99 18.35 -10.39 -17.47
N LYS A 100 19.05 -10.93 -16.47
CA LYS A 100 18.67 -12.15 -15.74
C LYS A 100 17.99 -11.74 -14.45
N LEU A 101 16.79 -11.21 -14.56
CA LEU A 101 16.00 -10.83 -13.39
C LEU A 101 15.74 -12.08 -12.54
N GLN A 102 15.87 -11.94 -11.22
CA GLN A 102 15.64 -13.03 -10.26
C GLN A 102 14.80 -12.49 -9.11
N ALA A 103 13.92 -13.31 -8.58
CA ALA A 103 13.30 -13.05 -7.28
C ALA A 103 14.34 -13.29 -6.17
N LEU A 104 14.48 -12.35 -5.23
CA LEU A 104 15.61 -12.29 -4.28
C LEU A 104 15.23 -12.57 -2.80
N ASN A 105 14.12 -13.26 -2.53
CA ASN A 105 13.67 -13.53 -1.16
C ASN A 105 14.46 -14.68 -0.45
N ASP A 106 15.59 -15.12 -1.00
CA ASP A 106 16.38 -16.25 -0.51
C ASP A 106 17.42 -15.88 0.56
N THR A 107 17.60 -14.60 0.86
CA THR A 107 18.60 -14.13 1.83
C THR A 107 18.03 -13.62 3.16
N MET A 108 16.69 -13.57 3.30
CA MET A 108 16.00 -13.05 4.49
C MET A 108 16.54 -13.65 5.79
N ARG A 109 16.59 -14.99 5.89
CA ARG A 109 17.09 -15.68 7.10
C ARG A 109 18.53 -15.31 7.45
N LYS A 110 19.39 -15.15 6.45
CA LYS A 110 20.79 -14.78 6.65
C LYS A 110 20.93 -13.32 7.08
N LYS A 111 20.21 -12.42 6.44
CA LYS A 111 20.29 -10.96 6.69
C LYS A 111 19.66 -10.55 8.03
N ASN A 112 18.70 -11.32 8.52
CA ASN A 112 18.06 -11.12 9.82
C ASN A 112 18.63 -12.03 10.94
N TYR A 113 19.80 -12.65 10.73
CA TYR A 113 20.47 -13.51 11.74
C TYR A 113 19.62 -14.68 12.29
N ILE A 114 18.68 -15.19 11.48
CA ILE A 114 17.82 -16.32 11.84
C ILE A 114 18.59 -17.65 11.84
N ASN A 115 19.57 -17.80 10.94
CA ASN A 115 20.35 -19.03 10.83
C ASN A 115 21.09 -19.39 12.14
N PRO A 116 21.85 -18.45 12.78
CA PRO A 116 22.44 -18.69 14.11
C PRO A 116 21.43 -19.10 15.19
N ILE A 117 20.22 -18.52 15.18
CA ILE A 117 19.16 -18.81 16.16
C ILE A 117 18.65 -20.25 15.99
N GLN A 118 18.38 -20.65 14.75
CA GLN A 118 17.94 -22.01 14.42
C GLN A 118 19.02 -23.06 14.63
N SER A 119 20.30 -22.69 14.63
CA SER A 119 21.41 -23.58 14.98
C SER A 119 21.78 -23.58 16.47
N GLY A 120 21.16 -22.72 17.29
CA GLY A 120 21.51 -22.57 18.70
C GLY A 120 22.93 -22.07 18.91
N GLN A 121 23.40 -21.19 18.04
CA GLN A 121 24.73 -20.62 18.14
C GLN A 121 24.85 -19.79 19.43
N ALA A 122 26.00 -19.89 20.10
CA ALA A 122 26.28 -19.14 21.32
C ALA A 122 25.98 -17.63 21.14
N PRO A 123 25.37 -16.97 22.14
CA PRO A 123 25.18 -17.42 23.53
C PRO A 123 23.87 -18.15 23.82
N LEU A 124 23.13 -18.60 22.79
CA LEU A 124 21.87 -19.32 23.02
C LEU A 124 22.12 -20.69 23.67
N ALA A 125 21.29 -21.04 24.66
CA ALA A 125 21.38 -22.32 25.36
C ALA A 125 20.97 -23.52 24.47
N GLN A 126 20.19 -23.28 23.42
CA GLN A 126 19.71 -24.28 22.47
C GLN A 126 19.28 -23.63 21.15
N ALA A 127 18.99 -24.46 20.16
CA ALA A 127 18.37 -24.04 18.90
C ALA A 127 16.89 -23.67 19.10
N TYR A 128 16.45 -22.61 18.42
CA TYR A 128 15.04 -22.19 18.39
C TYR A 128 14.50 -22.21 16.97
N ASP A 129 13.48 -23.02 16.72
CA ASP A 129 12.87 -23.23 15.41
C ASP A 129 11.32 -23.23 15.44
N GLY A 130 10.74 -22.80 16.57
CA GLY A 130 9.29 -22.69 16.76
C GLY A 130 8.61 -23.95 17.25
N LYS A 131 9.34 -25.03 17.54
CA LYS A 131 8.74 -26.27 18.08
C LYS A 131 7.85 -25.98 19.30
N ASN A 132 6.65 -26.56 19.32
CA ASN A 132 5.61 -26.40 20.35
C ASN A 132 5.00 -24.98 20.46
N VAL A 133 5.28 -24.07 19.52
CA VAL A 133 4.65 -22.74 19.43
C VAL A 133 3.54 -22.78 18.36
N ILE A 134 2.46 -22.04 18.58
CA ILE A 134 1.44 -21.76 17.56
C ILE A 134 1.81 -20.47 16.82
N MET A 135 1.91 -20.55 15.50
CA MET A 135 1.97 -19.40 14.61
C MET A 135 0.56 -19.10 14.10
N GLY A 136 -0.06 -18.09 14.69
CA GLY A 136 -1.34 -17.54 14.25
C GLY A 136 -1.17 -16.58 13.09
N LEU A 137 -1.98 -16.71 12.06
CA LEU A 137 -1.95 -15.81 10.91
C LEU A 137 -3.34 -15.24 10.69
N ILE A 138 -3.40 -13.92 10.56
CA ILE A 138 -4.61 -13.18 10.19
C ILE A 138 -4.30 -12.50 8.86
N ASP A 139 -4.84 -13.05 7.77
CA ASP A 139 -4.47 -12.67 6.41
C ASP A 139 -5.57 -13.09 5.40
N SER A 140 -5.27 -13.13 4.10
CA SER A 140 -6.21 -13.53 3.03
C SER A 140 -6.52 -15.03 2.96
N GLY A 141 -5.79 -15.86 3.70
CA GLY A 141 -5.91 -17.30 3.67
C GLY A 141 -4.57 -18.01 3.54
N ILE A 142 -4.60 -19.31 3.31
CA ILE A 142 -3.40 -20.14 3.10
C ILE A 142 -3.68 -21.26 2.10
N ASP A 143 -2.75 -21.48 1.16
CA ASP A 143 -2.68 -22.73 0.40
C ASP A 143 -2.25 -23.87 1.33
N PHE A 144 -3.24 -24.56 1.87
CA PHE A 144 -3.02 -25.65 2.83
C PHE A 144 -2.45 -26.92 2.19
N ASN A 145 -2.37 -27.00 0.86
CA ASN A 145 -1.76 -28.11 0.14
C ASN A 145 -0.27 -27.89 -0.15
N ALA A 146 0.28 -26.70 0.16
CA ALA A 146 1.68 -26.40 -0.09
C ALA A 146 2.62 -27.32 0.73
N PRO A 147 3.63 -27.97 0.10
CA PRO A 147 4.57 -28.84 0.79
C PRO A 147 5.35 -28.17 1.94
N ASP A 148 5.47 -26.85 1.89
CA ASP A 148 6.12 -26.05 2.93
C ASP A 148 5.38 -26.09 4.27
N PHE A 149 4.10 -26.47 4.29
CA PHE A 149 3.29 -26.57 5.51
C PHE A 149 3.04 -28.01 5.97
N LEU A 150 3.73 -28.98 5.38
CA LEU A 150 3.71 -30.37 5.85
C LEU A 150 4.84 -30.63 6.86
N ASP A 151 4.63 -31.61 7.74
CA ASP A 151 5.65 -32.16 8.64
C ASP A 151 6.54 -33.19 7.91
N SER A 152 7.53 -33.74 8.60
CA SER A 152 8.45 -34.73 8.01
C SER A 152 7.78 -36.07 7.64
N LEU A 153 6.54 -36.29 8.07
CA LEU A 153 5.73 -37.47 7.74
C LEU A 153 4.68 -37.17 6.66
N GLY A 154 4.68 -35.96 6.09
CA GLY A 154 3.73 -35.53 5.06
C GLY A 154 2.37 -35.11 5.60
N ARG A 155 2.22 -34.92 6.92
CA ARG A 155 0.96 -34.47 7.54
C ARG A 155 0.94 -32.95 7.62
N SER A 156 -0.23 -32.33 7.50
CA SER A 156 -0.35 -30.88 7.66
C SER A 156 0.08 -30.40 9.04
N ARG A 157 0.87 -29.31 9.08
CA ARG A 157 1.15 -28.51 10.28
C ARG A 157 0.14 -27.40 10.49
N ILE A 158 -0.76 -27.18 9.52
CA ILE A 158 -1.91 -26.30 9.70
C ILE A 158 -2.94 -27.10 10.51
N LEU A 159 -3.22 -26.63 11.71
CA LEU A 159 -4.14 -27.28 12.63
C LEU A 159 -5.58 -26.88 12.34
N TYR A 160 -5.79 -25.59 12.09
CA TYR A 160 -7.10 -25.02 11.83
C TYR A 160 -7.01 -23.88 10.82
N ILE A 161 -8.05 -23.76 9.99
CA ILE A 161 -8.33 -22.61 9.14
C ILE A 161 -9.73 -22.14 9.47
N TRP A 162 -9.88 -20.89 9.91
CA TRP A 162 -11.19 -20.23 9.94
C TRP A 162 -11.27 -19.25 8.78
N ASP A 163 -12.16 -19.48 7.82
CA ASP A 163 -12.40 -18.53 6.73
C ASP A 163 -13.68 -17.74 7.01
N GLN A 164 -13.52 -16.43 7.17
CA GLN A 164 -14.59 -15.51 7.47
C GLN A 164 -15.47 -15.20 6.25
N ASN A 165 -15.02 -15.50 5.03
CA ASN A 165 -15.77 -15.26 3.78
C ASN A 165 -16.87 -16.29 3.52
N TYR A 166 -16.89 -17.40 4.27
CA TYR A 166 -17.86 -18.47 4.04
C TYR A 166 -19.16 -18.24 4.83
N PRO A 167 -20.31 -18.63 4.27
CA PRO A 167 -21.60 -18.48 4.96
C PRO A 167 -21.68 -19.38 6.20
N VAL A 168 -22.59 -19.05 7.11
CA VAL A 168 -22.85 -19.86 8.31
C VAL A 168 -23.19 -21.31 7.95
N ALA A 169 -22.57 -22.26 8.64
CA ALA A 169 -22.80 -23.70 8.51
C ALA A 169 -22.55 -24.42 9.85
N ALA A 170 -22.66 -25.76 9.86
CA ALA A 170 -22.50 -26.55 11.09
C ALA A 170 -21.10 -26.44 11.74
N ASN A 171 -20.07 -26.13 10.94
CA ASN A 171 -18.69 -25.92 11.37
C ASN A 171 -18.36 -24.43 11.62
N THR A 172 -19.35 -23.54 11.71
CA THR A 172 -19.13 -22.15 12.10
C THR A 172 -18.60 -22.07 13.54
N PRO A 173 -17.44 -21.44 13.78
CA PRO A 173 -16.83 -21.43 15.10
C PRO A 173 -17.62 -20.57 16.09
N GLN A 174 -17.85 -21.11 17.29
CA GLN A 174 -18.48 -20.40 18.40
C GLN A 174 -17.44 -19.67 19.27
N PRO A 175 -17.77 -18.47 19.79
CA PRO A 175 -19.06 -17.78 19.77
C PRO A 175 -19.23 -16.78 18.60
N PHE A 176 -18.37 -16.85 17.57
CA PHE A 176 -18.31 -15.82 16.53
C PHE A 176 -19.55 -15.83 15.63
N ASN A 177 -20.14 -17.00 15.36
CA ASN A 177 -21.38 -17.15 14.59
C ASN A 177 -21.31 -16.67 13.13
N TYR A 178 -20.11 -16.58 12.54
CA TYR A 178 -19.90 -16.36 11.10
C TYR A 178 -18.63 -17.07 10.60
N GLY A 179 -18.51 -17.20 9.28
CA GLY A 179 -17.43 -17.97 8.66
C GLY A 179 -17.57 -19.48 8.91
N GLN A 180 -16.56 -20.23 8.47
CA GLN A 180 -16.48 -21.68 8.64
C GLN A 180 -15.07 -22.11 9.04
N GLU A 181 -14.98 -23.11 9.93
CA GLU A 181 -13.72 -23.71 10.37
C GLU A 181 -13.47 -25.07 9.70
N TRP A 182 -12.24 -25.29 9.26
CA TRP A 182 -11.75 -26.61 8.83
C TRP A 182 -10.46 -26.97 9.56
N ASP A 183 -10.25 -28.27 9.72
CA ASP A 183 -9.09 -28.85 10.38
C ASP A 183 -8.46 -29.97 9.54
N SER A 184 -7.50 -30.68 10.13
CA SER A 184 -6.80 -31.78 9.49
C SER A 184 -7.71 -32.87 8.90
N VAL A 185 -8.92 -33.08 9.42
CA VAL A 185 -9.86 -34.08 8.89
C VAL A 185 -10.32 -33.63 7.50
N ALA A 186 -10.72 -32.38 7.36
CA ALA A 186 -11.16 -31.81 6.09
C ALA A 186 -10.01 -31.68 5.09
N PHE A 187 -8.79 -31.37 5.55
CA PHE A 187 -7.61 -31.29 4.68
C PHE A 187 -7.29 -32.67 4.09
N ASN A 188 -7.23 -33.71 4.93
CA ASN A 188 -6.92 -35.08 4.49
C ASN A 188 -8.01 -35.69 3.60
N ALA A 189 -9.27 -35.33 3.83
CA ALA A 189 -10.39 -35.75 3.00
C ALA A 189 -10.55 -34.92 1.72
N ASN A 190 -9.75 -33.86 1.55
CA ASN A 190 -9.87 -32.89 0.46
C ASN A 190 -11.27 -32.28 0.34
N THR A 191 -11.88 -31.95 1.49
CA THR A 191 -13.22 -31.36 1.58
C THR A 191 -13.20 -29.90 2.07
N CYS A 192 -12.02 -29.34 2.36
CA CYS A 192 -11.85 -27.93 2.68
C CYS A 192 -11.91 -27.09 1.39
N PRO A 193 -12.90 -26.21 1.20
CA PRO A 193 -13.02 -25.38 0.00
C PRO A 193 -12.15 -24.11 0.05
N HIS A 194 -11.53 -23.81 1.20
CA HIS A 194 -10.73 -22.61 1.44
C HIS A 194 -9.66 -22.38 0.37
N THR A 195 -9.38 -21.11 0.08
CA THR A 195 -8.34 -20.69 -0.87
C THR A 195 -7.76 -19.35 -0.47
N ASP A 196 -6.54 -19.07 -0.93
CA ASP A 196 -5.82 -17.80 -0.69
C ASP A 196 -5.71 -16.94 -1.97
N MET A 197 -6.60 -17.14 -2.93
CA MET A 197 -6.48 -16.52 -4.25
C MET A 197 -7.04 -15.10 -4.32
N ALA A 198 -7.85 -14.66 -3.35
CA ALA A 198 -8.45 -13.32 -3.34
C ALA A 198 -7.39 -12.20 -3.39
N TYR A 199 -6.24 -12.43 -2.75
CA TYR A 199 -5.11 -11.49 -2.70
C TYR A 199 -3.82 -12.09 -3.25
N SER A 200 -3.94 -12.91 -4.31
CA SER A 200 -2.78 -13.47 -5.04
C SER A 200 -1.80 -14.26 -4.16
N GLY A 201 -2.29 -14.99 -3.16
CA GLY A 201 -1.45 -15.81 -2.28
C GLY A 201 -0.73 -15.00 -1.18
N HIS A 202 -1.21 -13.81 -0.82
CA HIS A 202 -0.57 -12.95 0.17
C HIS A 202 -0.38 -13.66 1.51
N GLY A 203 -1.44 -14.28 2.05
CA GLY A 203 -1.37 -15.02 3.30
C GLY A 203 -0.48 -16.25 3.27
N THR A 204 -0.44 -16.98 2.15
CA THR A 204 0.47 -18.10 1.89
C THR A 204 1.91 -17.65 1.89
N HIS A 205 2.21 -16.51 1.25
CA HIS A 205 3.55 -15.95 1.23
C HIS A 205 3.99 -15.48 2.63
N THR A 206 3.09 -14.79 3.38
CA THR A 206 3.31 -14.40 4.78
C THR A 206 3.55 -15.64 5.67
N ALA A 207 2.72 -16.67 5.54
CA ALA A 207 2.87 -17.95 6.24
C ALA A 207 4.21 -18.62 5.92
N GLY A 208 4.65 -18.55 4.67
CA GLY A 208 5.93 -19.10 4.23
C GLY A 208 7.11 -18.43 4.92
N ILE A 209 7.13 -17.09 4.98
CA ILE A 209 8.14 -16.31 5.71
C ILE A 209 8.17 -16.72 7.18
N ALA A 210 6.99 -16.82 7.81
CA ALA A 210 6.87 -17.14 9.22
C ALA A 210 7.31 -18.58 9.53
N ALA A 211 6.80 -19.57 8.79
CA ALA A 211 6.79 -20.96 9.26
C ALA A 211 7.05 -22.04 8.19
N ALA A 212 7.45 -21.73 6.95
CA ALA A 212 7.75 -22.75 5.95
C ALA A 212 8.87 -23.72 6.41
N THR A 213 8.70 -25.03 6.17
CA THR A 213 9.75 -26.03 6.38
C THR A 213 10.91 -25.88 5.38
N GLY A 214 10.62 -25.28 4.21
CA GLY A 214 11.45 -25.31 3.02
C GLY A 214 11.31 -26.63 2.25
N GLY A 215 10.11 -27.23 2.22
CA GLY A 215 9.80 -28.47 1.52
C GLY A 215 10.09 -28.40 0.01
N ALA A 216 10.08 -27.21 -0.59
CA ALA A 216 10.51 -26.98 -1.98
C ALA A 216 12.05 -26.87 -2.15
N GLY A 217 12.81 -27.87 -1.67
CA GLY A 217 14.27 -27.96 -1.88
C GLY A 217 15.14 -27.18 -0.88
N GLY A 218 14.60 -26.83 0.29
CA GLY A 218 15.33 -26.31 1.45
C GLY A 218 15.77 -24.85 1.38
N ARG A 219 15.64 -24.21 0.22
CA ARG A 219 16.10 -22.82 -0.01
C ARG A 219 15.23 -21.80 0.72
N PHE A 220 13.90 -21.93 0.62
CA PHE A 220 12.94 -20.98 1.17
C PHE A 220 12.31 -21.50 2.46
N ARG A 221 13.14 -21.65 3.50
CA ARG A 221 12.68 -21.97 4.85
C ARG A 221 12.24 -20.70 5.57
N GLY A 222 11.19 -20.79 6.38
CA GLY A 222 10.72 -19.71 7.24
C GLY A 222 11.53 -19.54 8.54
N VAL A 223 11.09 -18.62 9.38
CA VAL A 223 11.73 -18.29 10.67
C VAL A 223 11.48 -19.38 11.73
N ALA A 224 10.26 -19.89 11.81
CA ALA A 224 9.80 -20.88 12.78
C ALA A 224 9.30 -22.16 12.07
N PRO A 225 10.18 -22.91 11.38
CA PRO A 225 9.81 -24.05 10.53
C PRO A 225 9.19 -25.24 11.28
N LYS A 226 9.21 -25.26 12.61
CA LYS A 226 8.57 -26.28 13.45
C LYS A 226 7.38 -25.75 14.28
N ALA A 227 6.97 -24.51 14.05
CA ALA A 227 5.69 -24.03 14.59
C ALA A 227 4.53 -24.72 13.85
N ASP A 228 3.44 -24.95 14.58
CA ASP A 228 2.17 -25.36 13.97
C ASP A 228 1.33 -24.11 13.72
N ILE A 229 0.50 -24.16 12.69
CA ILE A 229 -0.13 -22.99 12.10
C ILE A 229 -1.62 -22.99 12.42
N ILE A 230 -2.15 -21.82 12.76
CA ILE A 230 -3.58 -21.53 12.75
C ILE A 230 -3.77 -20.33 11.84
N MET A 231 -4.61 -20.48 10.82
CA MET A 231 -4.89 -19.42 9.85
C MET A 231 -6.32 -18.90 10.04
N VAL A 232 -6.49 -17.59 9.94
CA VAL A 232 -7.77 -16.94 9.73
C VAL A 232 -7.73 -16.21 8.40
N GLY A 233 -8.55 -16.67 7.44
CA GLY A 233 -8.81 -15.97 6.19
C GLY A 233 -9.85 -14.88 6.44
N LEU A 234 -9.43 -13.62 6.40
CA LEU A 234 -10.30 -12.47 6.65
C LEU A 234 -11.29 -12.24 5.51
N ASP A 235 -12.48 -11.76 5.86
CA ASP A 235 -13.34 -11.05 4.92
C ASP A 235 -12.99 -9.56 4.98
N PHE A 236 -12.29 -9.09 3.95
CA PHE A 236 -11.82 -7.71 3.82
C PHE A 236 -12.95 -6.70 3.55
N ASN A 237 -14.17 -7.17 3.27
CA ASN A 237 -15.33 -6.32 3.02
C ASN A 237 -16.32 -6.35 4.19
N SER A 238 -16.05 -7.14 5.22
CA SER A 238 -16.94 -7.27 6.36
C SER A 238 -16.90 -6.03 7.25
N TYR A 239 -18.07 -5.59 7.68
CA TYR A 239 -18.21 -4.60 8.74
C TYR A 239 -18.24 -5.33 10.09
N GLY A 240 -17.23 -5.10 10.94
CA GLY A 240 -17.18 -5.69 12.27
C GLY A 240 -15.76 -5.81 12.83
N PRO A 241 -15.61 -6.34 14.06
CA PRO A 241 -14.31 -6.49 14.74
C PRO A 241 -13.54 -7.73 14.25
N THR A 242 -13.47 -7.95 12.94
CA THR A 242 -12.99 -9.20 12.33
C THR A 242 -11.58 -9.59 12.75
N ILE A 243 -10.70 -8.60 12.99
CA ILE A 243 -9.32 -8.81 13.46
C ILE A 243 -9.30 -9.19 14.95
N ALA A 244 -10.06 -8.51 15.80
CA ALA A 244 -10.15 -8.88 17.23
C ALA A 244 -10.76 -10.27 17.40
N ASP A 245 -11.79 -10.60 16.63
CA ASP A 245 -12.39 -11.93 16.64
C ASP A 245 -11.40 -13.00 16.15
N ALA A 246 -10.63 -12.73 15.11
CA ALA A 246 -9.56 -13.60 14.63
C ALA A 246 -8.48 -13.83 15.71
N ALA A 247 -8.05 -12.77 16.39
CA ALA A 247 -7.09 -12.86 17.50
C ALA A 247 -7.64 -13.73 18.65
N ASN A 248 -8.89 -13.50 19.05
CA ASN A 248 -9.57 -14.27 20.08
C ASN A 248 -9.67 -15.76 19.70
N TYR A 249 -10.09 -16.04 18.46
CA TYR A 249 -10.17 -17.39 17.93
C TYR A 249 -8.84 -18.12 18.02
N ILE A 250 -7.76 -17.51 17.51
CA ILE A 250 -6.42 -18.11 17.50
C ILE A 250 -5.93 -18.34 18.94
N PHE A 251 -6.03 -17.35 19.82
CA PHE A 251 -5.57 -17.50 21.21
C PHE A 251 -6.36 -18.59 21.96
N ARG A 252 -7.68 -18.68 21.76
CA ARG A 252 -8.50 -19.75 22.37
C ARG A 252 -8.11 -21.13 21.86
N LYS A 253 -7.84 -21.29 20.56
CA LYS A 253 -7.34 -22.55 20.01
C LYS A 253 -5.96 -22.90 20.56
N ALA A 254 -5.03 -21.95 20.59
CA ALA A 254 -3.71 -22.17 21.16
C ALA A 254 -3.76 -22.57 22.65
N ASP A 255 -4.66 -21.94 23.42
CA ASP A 255 -4.90 -22.29 24.82
C ASP A 255 -5.47 -23.70 24.98
N SER A 256 -6.42 -24.10 24.14
CA SER A 256 -6.96 -25.47 24.16
C SER A 256 -5.91 -26.53 23.86
N LEU A 257 -4.86 -26.15 23.12
CA LEU A 257 -3.71 -26.99 22.81
C LEU A 257 -2.60 -26.88 23.87
N GLY A 258 -2.73 -25.99 24.85
CA GLY A 258 -1.74 -25.78 25.92
C GLY A 258 -0.42 -25.16 25.43
N ARG A 259 -0.44 -24.33 24.38
CA ARG A 259 0.77 -23.84 23.71
C ARG A 259 0.88 -22.31 23.70
N PRO A 260 2.10 -21.75 23.76
CA PRO A 260 2.33 -20.33 23.49
C PRO A 260 1.98 -19.99 22.04
N CYS A 261 1.60 -18.74 21.81
CA CYS A 261 1.10 -18.28 20.52
C CYS A 261 1.69 -16.93 20.13
N VAL A 262 2.22 -16.86 18.91
CA VAL A 262 2.55 -15.62 18.24
C VAL A 262 1.56 -15.44 17.10
N ILE A 263 0.87 -14.30 17.05
CA ILE A 263 -0.02 -13.92 15.95
C ILE A 263 0.70 -12.90 15.08
N ASN A 264 0.64 -13.09 13.76
CA ASN A 264 1.01 -12.08 12.78
C ASN A 264 -0.24 -11.64 12.02
N ALA A 265 -0.51 -10.34 12.03
CA ALA A 265 -1.52 -9.68 11.22
C ALA A 265 -0.81 -8.79 10.19
N SER A 266 -0.68 -9.28 8.95
CA SER A 266 -0.13 -8.50 7.83
C SER A 266 -1.23 -7.71 7.11
N VAL A 267 -2.08 -7.07 7.90
CA VAL A 267 -3.29 -6.35 7.48
C VAL A 267 -3.52 -5.18 8.43
N GLY A 268 -4.24 -4.17 7.97
CA GLY A 268 -4.61 -3.00 8.78
C GLY A 268 -5.42 -2.02 7.94
N ASP A 269 -6.13 -1.12 8.62
CA ASP A 269 -6.89 -0.04 8.01
C ASP A 269 -6.24 1.32 8.31
N TYR A 270 -6.57 2.39 7.60
CA TYR A 270 -6.00 3.72 7.83
C TYR A 270 -6.98 4.69 8.51
N TYR A 271 -8.22 4.28 8.77
CA TYR A 271 -9.21 5.10 9.45
C TYR A 271 -9.20 4.88 10.97
N GLY A 272 -9.38 5.95 11.73
CA GLY A 272 -9.34 5.95 13.20
C GLY A 272 -8.41 7.01 13.77
N SER A 273 -8.24 7.00 15.10
CA SER A 273 -7.46 7.99 15.85
C SER A 273 -5.95 7.72 15.87
N HIS A 274 -5.52 6.50 15.52
CA HIS A 274 -4.12 6.05 15.54
C HIS A 274 -3.42 6.19 16.91
N ASP A 275 -4.19 6.24 18.00
CA ASP A 275 -3.66 6.41 19.36
C ASP A 275 -3.74 5.14 20.23
N GLY A 276 -4.15 4.02 19.63
CA GLY A 276 -4.27 2.72 20.30
C GLY A 276 -5.35 2.67 21.37
N LYS A 277 -6.31 3.61 21.36
CA LYS A 277 -7.41 3.61 22.32
C LYS A 277 -8.69 3.05 21.78
N ASP A 278 -8.83 2.74 20.50
CA ASP A 278 -10.06 2.11 20.01
C ASP A 278 -10.31 0.76 20.69
N LEU A 279 -11.57 0.33 20.70
CA LEU A 279 -11.97 -0.88 21.43
C LEU A 279 -11.37 -2.16 20.84
N GLN A 280 -10.99 -2.16 19.55
CA GLN A 280 -10.34 -3.30 18.92
C GLN A 280 -8.91 -3.46 19.46
N THR A 281 -8.15 -2.36 19.55
CA THR A 281 -6.86 -2.38 20.22
C THR A 281 -6.98 -2.81 21.69
N GLN A 282 -7.89 -2.20 22.45
CA GLN A 282 -8.02 -2.50 23.88
C GLN A 282 -8.35 -3.97 24.17
N ILE A 283 -9.22 -4.59 23.35
CA ILE A 283 -9.57 -5.99 23.55
C ILE A 283 -8.39 -6.91 23.16
N ILE A 284 -7.62 -6.58 22.12
CA ILE A 284 -6.41 -7.33 21.74
C ILE A 284 -5.34 -7.20 22.83
N ASP A 285 -5.09 -5.98 23.36
CA ASP A 285 -4.16 -5.76 24.47
C ASP A 285 -4.58 -6.55 25.72
N SER A 286 -5.87 -6.53 26.04
CA SER A 286 -6.43 -7.36 27.13
C SER A 286 -6.18 -8.85 26.92
N MET A 287 -6.30 -9.35 25.68
CA MET A 287 -5.96 -10.74 25.36
C MET A 287 -4.47 -11.02 25.56
N LEU A 288 -3.58 -10.09 25.21
CA LEU A 288 -2.15 -10.25 25.41
C LEU A 288 -1.77 -10.31 26.89
N LEU A 289 -2.34 -9.41 27.70
CA LEU A 289 -2.07 -9.32 29.14
C LEU A 289 -2.71 -10.47 29.94
N ALA A 290 -3.77 -11.10 29.42
CA ALA A 290 -4.48 -12.17 30.11
C ALA A 290 -3.64 -13.43 30.35
N LYS A 291 -2.59 -13.69 29.55
CA LYS A 291 -1.77 -14.91 29.69
C LYS A 291 -0.35 -14.74 29.13
N PRO A 292 0.70 -15.14 29.88
CA PRO A 292 2.06 -15.18 29.37
C PRO A 292 2.21 -16.09 28.14
N GLY A 293 3.15 -15.76 27.25
CA GLY A 293 3.41 -16.54 26.04
C GLY A 293 2.47 -16.22 24.87
N ARG A 294 1.76 -15.08 24.94
CA ARG A 294 1.02 -14.47 23.83
C ARG A 294 1.79 -13.28 23.26
N LEU A 295 1.84 -13.16 21.94
CA LEU A 295 2.43 -12.03 21.22
C LEU A 295 1.58 -11.73 19.99
N PHE A 296 1.37 -10.45 19.68
CA PHE A 296 0.72 -9.99 18.46
C PHE A 296 1.69 -9.09 17.69
N VAL A 297 1.85 -9.34 16.40
CA VAL A 297 2.75 -8.59 15.51
C VAL A 297 1.90 -8.05 14.36
N ALA A 298 1.87 -6.73 14.21
CA ALA A 298 1.11 -6.03 13.18
C ALA A 298 2.04 -5.39 12.14
N ALA A 299 1.61 -5.35 10.89
CA ALA A 299 2.26 -4.54 9.87
C ALA A 299 1.98 -3.04 10.10
N ALA A 300 2.98 -2.18 9.89
CA ALA A 300 2.83 -0.73 10.09
C ALA A 300 1.99 -0.03 9.01
N GLY A 301 1.82 -0.64 7.83
CA GLY A 301 1.19 -0.04 6.66
C GLY A 301 2.18 0.33 5.55
N ASN A 302 1.64 0.58 4.36
CA ASN A 302 2.39 0.77 3.11
C ASN A 302 2.13 2.13 2.43
N TYR A 303 1.40 3.04 3.08
CA TYR A 303 0.98 4.32 2.50
C TYR A 303 1.89 5.50 2.84
N SER A 304 3.18 5.26 3.12
CA SER A 304 4.15 6.30 3.49
C SER A 304 4.38 7.37 2.42
N TYR A 305 3.96 7.13 1.17
CA TYR A 305 4.10 8.07 0.06
C TYR A 305 2.82 8.83 -0.25
N TYR A 306 1.69 8.44 0.34
CA TYR A 306 0.40 9.05 0.02
C TYR A 306 0.07 10.11 1.08
N PRO A 307 -0.24 11.36 0.69
CA PRO A 307 -0.60 12.41 1.62
C PRO A 307 -2.08 12.29 2.01
N PHE A 308 -2.39 11.58 3.10
CA PHE A 308 -3.76 11.45 3.63
C PHE A 308 -3.90 11.92 5.08
N HIS A 309 -2.79 12.29 5.73
CA HIS A 309 -2.80 12.82 7.08
C HIS A 309 -2.78 14.35 7.03
N VAL A 310 -3.53 14.99 7.92
CA VAL A 310 -3.46 16.43 8.15
C VAL A 310 -3.30 16.66 9.65
N GLY A 311 -2.21 17.29 10.08
CA GLY A 311 -1.97 17.60 11.50
C GLY A 311 -1.46 19.01 11.71
N TYR A 312 -2.15 19.82 12.52
CA TYR A 312 -1.74 21.20 12.81
C TYR A 312 -2.34 21.76 14.09
N THR A 313 -1.65 22.76 14.67
CA THR A 313 -2.22 23.59 15.74
C THR A 313 -3.11 24.66 15.14
N LEU A 314 -4.36 24.71 15.59
CA LEU A 314 -5.30 25.76 15.22
C LEU A 314 -4.77 27.13 15.65
N SER A 315 -5.11 28.15 14.87
CA SER A 315 -4.79 29.54 15.16
C SER A 315 -6.05 30.36 15.49
N THR A 316 -5.85 31.59 15.91
CA THR A 316 -6.96 32.55 16.08
C THR A 316 -7.61 32.93 14.76
N ASP A 317 -6.91 32.74 13.64
CA ASP A 317 -7.42 32.94 12.29
C ASP A 317 -7.91 31.61 11.69
N THR A 318 -8.72 31.69 10.63
CA THR A 318 -9.33 30.51 10.00
C THR A 318 -8.30 29.70 9.26
N ASN A 319 -7.92 28.56 9.82
CA ASN A 319 -7.23 27.50 9.11
C ASN A 319 -8.25 26.70 8.31
N PHE A 320 -7.86 26.14 7.17
CA PHE A 320 -8.73 25.23 6.45
C PHE A 320 -7.96 24.11 5.75
N THR A 321 -8.64 23.03 5.44
CA THR A 321 -8.13 21.86 4.71
C THR A 321 -9.08 21.58 3.56
N TRP A 322 -8.56 21.54 2.34
CA TRP A 322 -9.35 21.19 1.16
C TRP A 322 -9.67 19.69 1.11
N ILE A 323 -10.86 19.39 0.62
CA ILE A 323 -11.41 18.05 0.52
C ILE A 323 -11.88 17.82 -0.92
N SER A 324 -11.51 16.68 -1.48
CA SER A 324 -11.88 16.25 -2.81
C SER A 324 -13.39 15.98 -2.89
N ASN A 325 -14.01 16.39 -4.00
CA ASN A 325 -15.45 16.19 -4.25
C ASN A 325 -15.65 15.25 -5.44
N ASN A 326 -15.25 13.99 -5.25
CA ASN A 326 -15.30 12.96 -6.29
C ASN A 326 -16.28 11.82 -5.95
N GLN A 327 -16.90 11.85 -4.77
CA GLN A 327 -17.87 10.85 -4.30
C GLN A 327 -19.23 11.50 -4.00
N PRO A 328 -20.34 10.73 -4.10
CA PRO A 328 -21.67 11.18 -3.66
C PRO A 328 -21.77 11.48 -2.16
N GLN A 329 -20.82 10.97 -1.38
CA GLN A 329 -20.72 11.14 0.06
C GLN A 329 -19.25 11.19 0.45
N ILE A 330 -18.87 12.15 1.28
CA ILE A 330 -17.49 12.32 1.76
C ILE A 330 -17.52 12.23 3.28
N ASN A 331 -16.93 11.17 3.83
CA ASN A 331 -16.85 10.96 5.27
C ASN A 331 -15.43 11.20 5.77
N PHE A 332 -15.26 12.00 6.82
CA PHE A 332 -13.95 12.26 7.40
C PHE A 332 -14.05 12.64 8.87
N GLN A 333 -12.95 12.41 9.58
CA GLN A 333 -12.85 12.63 11.02
C GLN A 333 -11.67 13.53 11.35
N PHE A 334 -11.85 14.37 12.37
CA PHE A 334 -10.77 15.08 13.04
C PHE A 334 -10.73 14.71 14.52
N TYR A 335 -9.52 14.62 15.05
CA TYR A 335 -9.19 14.20 16.39
C TYR A 335 -8.42 15.30 17.11
N ALA A 336 -8.61 15.41 18.43
CA ALA A 336 -7.84 16.33 19.26
C ALA A 336 -7.89 15.95 20.75
N ASP A 337 -7.06 16.62 21.55
CA ASP A 337 -7.16 16.58 23.01
C ASP A 337 -8.46 17.25 23.47
N ALA A 338 -9.24 16.52 24.28
CA ALA A 338 -10.49 17.00 24.86
C ALA A 338 -10.34 18.33 25.65
N ALA A 339 -9.18 18.57 26.27
CA ALA A 339 -8.93 19.80 27.03
C ALA A 339 -8.87 21.05 26.13
N GLY A 340 -8.24 20.93 24.95
CA GLY A 340 -8.14 22.03 23.97
C GLY A 340 -9.40 22.22 23.13
N PHE A 341 -10.16 21.15 22.93
CA PHE A 341 -11.30 21.14 21.99
C PHE A 341 -12.50 21.98 22.41
N SER A 342 -12.71 22.17 23.72
CA SER A 342 -13.83 22.96 24.26
C SER A 342 -13.86 24.42 23.81
N THR A 343 -12.72 24.95 23.36
CA THR A 343 -12.55 26.36 22.92
C THR A 343 -12.41 26.51 21.41
N ALA A 344 -12.21 25.40 20.69
CA ALA A 344 -12.09 25.40 19.25
C ALA A 344 -13.46 25.62 18.59
N LYS A 345 -13.44 26.12 17.36
CA LYS A 345 -14.62 26.22 16.49
C LYS A 345 -14.32 25.68 15.11
N TYR A 346 -15.32 25.06 14.49
CA TYR A 346 -15.21 24.53 13.14
C TYR A 346 -16.36 25.00 12.25
N SER A 347 -16.16 24.85 10.95
CA SER A 347 -17.14 25.10 9.91
C SER A 347 -16.80 24.21 8.71
N ILE A 348 -17.80 23.94 7.87
CA ILE A 348 -17.60 23.35 6.54
C ILE A 348 -17.92 24.42 5.52
N GLY A 349 -16.93 24.75 4.70
CA GLY A 349 -17.01 25.76 3.66
C GLY A 349 -17.00 25.16 2.26
N VAL A 350 -17.41 25.98 1.30
CA VAL A 350 -17.44 25.62 -0.12
C VAL A 350 -16.90 26.75 -1.00
N ASN A 351 -16.22 26.37 -2.08
CA ASN A 351 -15.71 27.28 -3.09
C ASN A 351 -16.12 26.83 -4.51
N ASP A 352 -16.26 27.83 -5.39
CA ASP A 352 -16.30 27.61 -6.83
C ASP A 352 -14.91 27.12 -7.28
N PRO A 353 -14.78 25.92 -7.88
CA PRO A 353 -13.49 25.39 -8.30
C PRO A 353 -12.89 26.17 -9.47
N ASN A 354 -13.69 26.89 -10.27
CA ASN A 354 -13.21 27.60 -11.45
C ASN A 354 -12.65 28.98 -11.09
N ASN A 355 -13.37 29.70 -10.21
CA ASN A 355 -13.03 31.07 -9.85
C ASN A 355 -12.37 31.18 -8.47
N LEU A 356 -12.30 30.07 -7.71
CA LEU A 356 -11.79 29.98 -6.34
C LEU A 356 -12.53 30.91 -5.35
N THR A 357 -13.71 31.40 -5.73
CA THR A 357 -14.54 32.26 -4.90
C THR A 357 -15.15 31.45 -3.76
N TYR A 358 -15.17 32.03 -2.57
CA TYR A 358 -15.80 31.41 -1.41
C TYR A 358 -17.31 31.63 -1.47
N GLU A 359 -18.08 30.55 -1.49
CA GLU A 359 -19.52 30.58 -1.81
C GLU A 359 -20.42 30.33 -0.59
N GLY A 360 -19.86 29.89 0.53
CA GLY A 360 -20.60 29.81 1.79
C GLY A 360 -20.06 28.78 2.75
N ASN A 361 -20.74 28.67 3.89
CA ASN A 361 -20.46 27.68 4.93
C ASN A 361 -21.69 27.40 5.80
N ILE A 362 -21.56 26.45 6.72
CA ILE A 362 -22.58 26.13 7.74
C ILE A 362 -22.57 27.07 8.97
N GLY A 363 -21.70 28.09 8.96
CA GLY A 363 -21.38 28.94 10.10
C GLY A 363 -20.46 28.26 11.12
N PHE A 364 -19.59 29.03 11.77
CA PHE A 364 -18.71 28.49 12.81
C PHE A 364 -19.51 27.98 14.01
N LYS A 365 -19.35 26.69 14.31
CA LYS A 365 -19.92 26.01 15.46
C LYS A 365 -18.81 25.76 16.48
N ASN A 366 -19.15 25.75 17.77
CA ASN A 366 -18.26 25.17 18.76
C ASN A 366 -18.16 23.67 18.48
N PHE A 367 -17.01 23.06 18.73
CA PHE A 367 -16.86 21.63 18.46
C PHE A 367 -17.81 20.73 19.28
N ASN A 368 -18.32 21.20 20.43
CA ASN A 368 -19.35 20.54 21.23
C ASN A 368 -20.79 20.71 20.73
N TYR A 369 -20.99 21.35 19.58
CA TYR A 369 -22.31 21.58 18.99
C TYR A 369 -23.10 20.29 18.74
N ALA A 370 -22.44 19.22 18.32
CA ALA A 370 -23.04 17.92 18.01
C ALA A 370 -22.59 16.81 18.98
N LEU A 371 -22.22 17.17 20.23
CA LEU A 371 -21.70 16.20 21.19
C LEU A 371 -22.79 15.19 21.58
N GLY A 372 -22.57 13.91 21.29
CA GLY A 372 -23.49 12.82 21.58
C GLY A 372 -24.78 12.81 20.76
N VAL A 373 -24.88 13.65 19.70
CA VAL A 373 -26.07 13.75 18.85
C VAL A 373 -25.69 14.04 17.41
N VAL A 374 -26.29 13.30 16.46
CA VAL A 374 -26.12 13.59 15.03
C VAL A 374 -26.92 14.84 14.69
N THR A 375 -26.24 15.87 14.19
CA THR A 375 -26.84 17.14 13.77
C THR A 375 -26.63 17.35 12.28
N THR A 376 -27.61 17.91 11.59
CA THR A 376 -27.52 18.18 10.15
C THR A 376 -27.61 19.67 9.88
N ASP A 377 -26.60 20.22 9.22
CA ASP A 377 -26.61 21.58 8.68
C ASP A 377 -26.65 21.53 7.14
N SER A 378 -27.09 22.61 6.51
CA SER A 378 -27.15 22.74 5.04
C SER A 378 -26.39 23.98 4.60
N ILE A 379 -25.65 23.88 3.49
CA ILE A 379 -24.97 25.01 2.88
C ILE A 379 -25.81 25.51 1.71
N TYR A 380 -25.93 26.83 1.60
CA TYR A 380 -26.66 27.50 0.52
C TYR A 380 -25.79 28.55 -0.18
N TYR A 381 -25.96 28.69 -1.48
CA TYR A 381 -25.40 29.78 -2.28
C TYR A 381 -26.41 30.25 -3.33
N GLY A 382 -26.60 31.56 -3.44
CA GLY A 382 -27.60 32.14 -4.37
C GLY A 382 -29.04 31.65 -4.14
N GLY A 383 -29.38 31.20 -2.93
CA GLY A 383 -30.69 30.62 -2.59
C GLY A 383 -30.85 29.13 -2.91
N ASN A 384 -29.87 28.50 -3.57
CA ASN A 384 -29.85 27.06 -3.85
C ASN A 384 -29.06 26.32 -2.78
N ARG A 385 -29.51 25.12 -2.40
CA ARG A 385 -28.73 24.24 -1.52
C ARG A 385 -27.57 23.65 -2.32
N ILE A 386 -26.39 23.62 -1.69
CA ILE A 386 -25.15 23.10 -2.26
C ILE A 386 -24.85 21.69 -1.73
N GLY A 387 -25.27 21.42 -0.50
CA GLY A 387 -25.20 20.11 0.11
C GLY A 387 -25.60 20.14 1.57
N MET A 388 -25.56 18.97 2.20
CA MET A 388 -25.81 18.78 3.62
C MET A 388 -24.56 18.26 4.31
N VAL A 389 -24.41 18.60 5.59
CA VAL A 389 -23.34 18.09 6.45
C VAL A 389 -23.99 17.46 7.67
N ASN A 390 -23.86 16.13 7.79
CA ASN A 390 -24.16 15.43 9.03
C ASN A 390 -22.93 15.46 9.92
N ILE A 391 -23.11 15.83 11.18
CA ILE A 391 -22.03 16.06 12.12
C ILE A 391 -22.33 15.29 13.40
N PHE A 392 -21.32 14.60 13.91
CA PHE A 392 -21.35 13.94 15.19
C PHE A 392 -20.06 14.23 15.94
N ALA A 393 -20.16 14.45 17.24
CA ALA A 393 -19.01 14.63 18.10
C ALA A 393 -19.05 13.65 19.28
N ASP A 394 -17.89 13.15 19.65
CA ASP A 394 -17.72 12.27 20.80
C ASP A 394 -16.46 12.64 21.60
N THR A 395 -16.51 12.34 22.90
CA THR A 395 -15.38 12.46 23.83
C THR A 395 -15.15 11.12 24.51
N ALA A 396 -14.72 10.12 23.74
CA ALA A 396 -14.34 8.82 24.27
C ALA A 396 -12.84 8.77 24.56
N MET A 397 -12.47 8.15 25.69
CA MET A 397 -11.08 7.71 25.96
C MET A 397 -10.05 8.86 25.97
N GLY A 398 -10.49 10.06 26.34
CA GLY A 398 -9.67 11.27 26.42
C GLY A 398 -9.32 11.89 25.07
N VAL A 399 -9.88 11.38 23.97
CA VAL A 399 -9.80 11.97 22.63
C VAL A 399 -11.15 12.55 22.29
N TYR A 400 -11.14 13.75 21.73
CA TYR A 400 -12.31 14.30 21.10
C TYR A 400 -12.30 13.91 19.62
N THR A 401 -13.37 13.30 19.15
CA THR A 401 -13.60 12.99 17.72
C THR A 401 -14.71 13.89 17.19
N LEU A 402 -14.45 14.52 16.04
CA LEU A 402 -15.46 15.19 15.22
C LEU A 402 -15.61 14.41 13.92
N ASP A 403 -16.75 13.77 13.75
CA ASP A 403 -17.11 12.94 12.60
C ASP A 403 -18.06 13.71 11.68
N MET A 404 -17.77 13.74 10.39
CA MET A 404 -18.44 14.60 9.42
C MET A 404 -18.69 13.85 8.11
N LEU A 405 -19.96 13.85 7.69
CA LEU A 405 -20.40 13.31 6.42
C LEU A 405 -21.00 14.43 5.57
N ILE A 406 -20.34 14.77 4.46
CA ILE A 406 -20.84 15.71 3.47
C ILE A 406 -21.63 14.93 2.41
N THR A 407 -22.85 15.35 2.14
CA THR A 407 -23.65 14.92 0.99
C THR A 407 -23.79 16.11 0.02
N PRO A 408 -22.90 16.21 -0.98
CA PRO A 408 -22.98 17.28 -1.98
C PRO A 408 -24.19 17.08 -2.89
N ASP A 409 -24.91 18.17 -3.22
CA ASP A 409 -25.95 18.15 -4.25
C ASP A 409 -25.34 18.13 -5.67
N SER A 410 -24.06 18.49 -5.78
CA SER A 410 -23.27 18.46 -7.02
C SER A 410 -21.77 18.26 -6.75
N LEU A 411 -21.10 17.57 -7.68
CA LEU A 411 -19.64 17.41 -7.69
C LEU A 411 -18.89 18.65 -8.21
N SER A 412 -19.61 19.73 -8.57
CA SER A 412 -19.04 20.95 -9.14
C SER A 412 -18.41 21.91 -8.13
N TYR A 413 -18.28 21.52 -6.87
CA TYR A 413 -17.82 22.39 -5.78
C TYR A 413 -16.59 21.84 -5.08
N ALA A 414 -15.70 22.74 -4.64
CA ALA A 414 -14.57 22.36 -3.79
C ALA A 414 -14.95 22.55 -2.32
N TRP A 415 -14.85 21.49 -1.51
CA TRP A 415 -15.21 21.51 -0.10
C TRP A 415 -13.99 21.73 0.78
N ARG A 416 -14.19 22.31 1.95
CA ARG A 416 -13.12 22.47 2.94
C ARG A 416 -13.63 22.37 4.37
N PHE A 417 -12.82 21.75 5.21
CA PHE A 417 -12.93 21.86 6.65
C PHE A 417 -12.26 23.16 7.09
N GLU A 418 -12.92 23.94 7.95
CA GLU A 418 -12.43 25.22 8.47
C GLU A 418 -12.39 25.14 9.99
N ALA A 419 -11.33 25.66 10.62
CA ALA A 419 -11.22 25.65 12.07
C ALA A 419 -10.42 26.84 12.62
N THR A 420 -10.77 27.24 13.85
CA THR A 420 -10.10 28.25 14.66
C THR A 420 -9.96 27.75 16.10
N GLY A 421 -8.92 28.17 16.82
CA GLY A 421 -8.69 27.74 18.20
C GLY A 421 -7.22 27.81 18.60
N ASN A 422 -6.86 27.06 19.64
CA ASN A 422 -5.48 26.95 20.14
C ASN A 422 -5.04 25.49 20.39
N THR A 423 -5.82 24.52 19.91
CA THR A 423 -5.56 23.10 20.09
C THR A 423 -4.93 22.50 18.83
N ARG A 424 -4.19 21.39 18.99
CA ARG A 424 -3.81 20.55 17.86
C ARG A 424 -5.03 19.75 17.39
N VAL A 425 -5.16 19.62 16.07
CA VAL A 425 -6.08 18.71 15.42
C VAL A 425 -5.30 17.82 14.47
N ASP A 426 -5.71 16.56 14.37
CA ASP A 426 -5.18 15.59 13.42
C ASP A 426 -6.35 14.90 12.70
N GLY A 427 -6.19 14.56 11.43
CA GLY A 427 -7.21 13.88 10.63
C GLY A 427 -6.56 12.97 9.59
N TRP A 428 -7.21 11.84 9.30
CA TRP A 428 -6.76 10.88 8.30
C TRP A 428 -7.89 10.63 7.30
N ASN A 429 -7.65 11.02 6.05
CA ASN A 429 -8.61 10.81 4.97
C ASN A 429 -7.97 10.87 3.58
N PHE A 430 -8.32 9.91 2.72
CA PHE A 430 -7.83 9.86 1.34
C PHE A 430 -8.39 10.97 0.45
N ASP A 431 -9.46 11.65 0.87
CA ASP A 431 -10.02 12.79 0.15
C ASP A 431 -9.37 14.13 0.53
N PHE A 432 -8.45 14.18 1.50
CA PHE A 432 -7.74 15.41 1.80
C PHE A 432 -6.75 15.77 0.68
N LEU A 433 -6.78 17.02 0.23
CA LEU A 433 -5.93 17.45 -0.87
C LEU A 433 -4.53 17.84 -0.36
N ASP A 434 -3.53 17.44 -1.15
CA ASP A 434 -2.13 17.75 -0.89
C ASP A 434 -1.76 19.19 -1.31
N ALA A 435 -0.52 19.59 -1.01
CA ALA A 435 -0.06 20.93 -1.32
C ALA A 435 0.06 21.19 -2.83
N ALA A 436 0.24 20.15 -3.64
CA ALA A 436 0.32 20.27 -5.11
C ALA A 436 -1.04 20.59 -5.74
N SER A 437 -2.12 20.24 -5.07
CA SER A 437 -3.50 20.53 -5.48
C SER A 437 -3.94 21.97 -5.16
N ALA A 438 -3.16 22.71 -4.39
CA ALA A 438 -3.51 24.05 -3.95
C ALA A 438 -3.23 25.12 -5.02
N PRO A 439 -4.11 26.12 -5.21
CA PRO A 439 -3.87 27.22 -6.14
C PRO A 439 -2.68 28.10 -5.69
N PRO A 440 -1.98 28.78 -6.62
CA PRO A 440 -0.93 29.73 -6.26
C PRO A 440 -1.43 30.87 -5.36
N VAL A 441 -0.58 31.34 -4.43
CA VAL A 441 -0.91 32.47 -3.53
C VAL A 441 -1.33 33.73 -4.31
N GLY A 442 -0.76 33.96 -5.50
CA GLY A 442 -1.12 35.11 -6.33
C GLY A 442 -2.57 35.07 -6.86
N SER A 443 -3.13 33.87 -7.09
CA SER A 443 -4.53 33.70 -7.54
C SER A 443 -5.50 33.50 -6.38
N TYR A 444 -5.04 32.93 -5.27
CA TYR A 444 -5.85 32.75 -4.07
C TYR A 444 -5.01 33.04 -2.81
N PRO A 445 -4.91 34.31 -2.38
CA PRO A 445 -4.04 34.69 -1.25
C PRO A 445 -4.33 33.93 0.05
N SER A 446 -5.60 33.57 0.29
CA SER A 446 -6.02 32.80 1.47
C SER A 446 -5.45 31.39 1.52
N VAL A 447 -4.86 30.87 0.42
CA VAL A 447 -4.20 29.57 0.40
C VAL A 447 -3.09 29.44 1.44
N ILE A 448 -2.53 30.55 1.94
CA ILE A 448 -1.53 30.55 3.02
C ILE A 448 -2.07 29.93 4.33
N TYR A 449 -3.39 29.91 4.51
CA TYR A 449 -4.06 29.30 5.66
C TYR A 449 -4.44 27.83 5.43
N ASN A 450 -4.24 27.33 4.20
CA ASN A 450 -4.50 25.93 3.87
C ASN A 450 -3.53 25.02 4.63
N LYS A 451 -4.09 23.94 5.18
CA LYS A 451 -3.40 22.85 5.84
C LYS A 451 -3.62 21.61 4.99
N ALA A 452 -2.67 21.43 4.07
CA ALA A 452 -2.71 20.36 3.10
C ALA A 452 -2.33 19.02 3.73
N ALA A 453 -2.76 17.94 3.09
CA ALA A 453 -2.38 16.60 3.49
C ALA A 453 -0.87 16.35 3.31
N ASP A 454 -0.31 15.55 4.22
CA ASP A 454 1.09 15.21 4.36
C ASP A 454 1.30 13.70 4.59
N THR A 455 2.57 13.29 4.58
CA THR A 455 3.01 11.89 4.77
C THR A 455 3.66 11.65 6.14
N LEU A 456 3.39 12.49 7.14
CA LEU A 456 4.09 12.46 8.43
C LEU A 456 3.57 11.39 9.38
N MET A 457 2.28 11.02 9.26
CA MET A 457 1.64 9.98 10.09
C MET A 457 0.83 9.03 9.20
N THR A 458 1.47 7.98 8.69
CA THR A 458 0.89 7.08 7.68
C THR A 458 0.78 5.62 8.15
N MET A 459 0.82 5.38 9.46
CA MET A 459 0.70 4.04 10.00
C MET A 459 -0.76 3.57 9.94
N VAL A 460 -1.02 2.27 10.02
CA VAL A 460 -2.40 1.71 10.08
C VAL A 460 -3.01 1.88 11.49
N SER A 461 -4.32 2.00 11.58
CA SER A 461 -5.13 2.04 12.81
C SER A 461 -5.80 0.67 13.06
N GLY A 462 -6.07 0.33 14.33
CA GLY A 462 -6.90 -0.81 14.75
C GLY A 462 -6.20 -2.10 15.24
N PRO A 463 -5.03 -2.53 14.71
CA PRO A 463 -4.25 -3.63 15.29
C PRO A 463 -3.00 -3.16 16.06
N GLN A 464 -2.85 -1.85 16.27
CA GLN A 464 -1.73 -1.25 17.02
C GLN A 464 -1.94 -1.31 18.52
#